data_AF-A0A067QKF4-F1
#
_entry.id   AF-A0A067QKF4-F1
#
_cell.length_a   1.000
_cell.length_b   1.000
_cell.length_c   1.000
_cell.angle_alpha   90.00
_cell.angle_beta   90.00
_cell.angle_gamma   90.00
#
_symmetry.space_group_name_H-M   'P 1'
#
loop_
_entity.id
_entity.type
_entity.pdbx_description
1 polymer ?
#
loop_
_entity_poly.entity_id
_entity_poly.type
_entity_poly.pdbx_seq_one_letter_code
_entity_poly.pdbx_strand_id
1 'polypeptide(L)'
;MGVIGLQTYMTNYCPDACYEVRITGLINSYRKATGRQPVIVVDGSSCIRHLYGPLDWILGGQLKEFADKLVTFVKAFESLGAKLVFFFDGSTVERKRFIHRYVNVMKR
;
A
#
# COMPACT_ATOMS: atom_id res chain seq x y z
N MET A 1 9.08 5.34 5.12
CA MET A 1 8.88 6.74 5.52
C MET A 1 8.54 7.52 4.27
N GLY A 2 7.36 8.16 4.23
CA GLY A 2 6.96 9.03 3.13
C GLY A 2 7.40 10.49 3.35
N VAL A 3 6.89 11.39 2.52
CA VAL A 3 7.09 12.84 2.66
C VAL A 3 6.02 13.40 3.59
N ILE A 4 6.42 14.03 4.69
CA ILE A 4 5.49 14.61 5.68
C ILE A 4 4.75 15.79 5.05
N GLY A 5 3.43 15.85 5.22
CA GLY A 5 2.60 16.96 4.74
C GLY A 5 2.30 16.95 3.24
N LEU A 6 2.87 16.01 2.46
CA LEU A 6 2.68 15.99 1.01
C LEU A 6 1.22 15.80 0.61
N GLN A 7 0.50 14.86 1.24
CA GLN A 7 -0.90 14.63 0.94
C GLN A 7 -1.74 15.89 1.23
N THR A 8 -1.55 16.52 2.40
CA THR A 8 -2.24 17.76 2.76
C THR A 8 -1.95 18.88 1.76
N TYR A 9 -0.69 19.02 1.34
CA TYR A 9 -0.31 20.02 0.34
C TYR A 9 -1.01 19.75 -1.00
N MET A 10 -0.95 18.51 -1.50
CA MET A 10 -1.58 18.15 -2.77
C MET A 10 -3.09 18.38 -2.74
N THR A 11 -3.78 17.97 -1.67
CA THR A 11 -5.23 18.17 -1.53
C THR A 11 -5.62 19.64 -1.48
N ASN A 12 -4.83 20.49 -0.82
CA ASN A 12 -5.20 21.91 -0.61
C ASN A 12 -4.76 22.85 -1.74
N TYR A 13 -3.65 22.54 -2.41
CA TYR A 13 -3.01 23.46 -3.35
C TYR A 13 -2.88 22.90 -4.78
N CYS A 14 -3.21 21.62 -5.02
CA CYS A 14 -3.11 20.98 -6.32
C CYS A 14 -4.39 20.16 -6.64
N PRO A 15 -5.51 20.82 -6.95
CA PRO A 15 -6.81 20.15 -7.11
C PRO A 15 -6.81 19.08 -8.20
N ASP A 16 -6.04 19.26 -9.28
CA ASP A 16 -5.96 18.29 -10.38
C ASP A 16 -5.04 17.08 -10.08
N ALA A 17 -4.24 17.16 -9.01
CA ALA A 17 -3.26 16.13 -8.69
C ALA A 17 -3.86 14.94 -7.91
N CYS A 18 -5.03 15.12 -7.30
CA CYS A 18 -5.71 14.08 -6.53
C CYS A 18 -7.17 13.99 -6.94
N TYR A 19 -7.53 12.90 -7.62
CA TYR A 19 -8.90 12.63 -8.02
C TYR A 19 -9.28 11.20 -7.63
N GLU A 20 -10.56 11.01 -7.34
CA GLU A 20 -11.08 9.70 -6.97
C GLU A 20 -11.15 8.79 -8.20
N VAL A 21 -10.71 7.54 -8.03
CA VAL A 21 -10.74 6.54 -9.09
C VAL A 21 -11.48 5.30 -8.62
N ARG A 22 -12.35 4.78 -9.49
CA ARG A 22 -12.87 3.42 -9.35
C ARG A 22 -11.85 2.45 -9.92
N ILE A 23 -11.23 1.65 -9.04
CA ILE A 23 -10.23 0.64 -9.41
C ILE A 23 -10.76 -0.29 -10.52
N THR A 24 -12.03 -0.70 -10.41
CA THR A 24 -12.71 -1.52 -11.42
C THR A 24 -12.74 -0.85 -12.80
N GLY A 25 -12.97 0.46 -12.84
CA GLY A 25 -12.93 1.26 -14.06
C GLY A 25 -11.53 1.27 -14.68
N LEU A 26 -10.49 1.50 -13.88
CA LEU A 26 -9.11 1.49 -14.35
C LEU A 26 -8.70 0.13 -14.94
N ILE A 27 -9.05 -0.96 -14.25
CA ILE A 27 -8.79 -2.32 -14.72
C ILE A 27 -9.47 -2.57 -16.07
N ASN A 28 -10.75 -2.22 -16.20
CA ASN A 28 -11.51 -2.42 -17.43
C ASN A 28 -10.97 -1.57 -18.59
N SER A 29 -10.64 -0.30 -18.34
CA SER A 29 -10.07 0.59 -19.35
C SER A 29 -8.71 0.10 -19.83
N TYR A 30 -7.84 -0.35 -18.92
CA TYR A 30 -6.54 -0.94 -19.27
C TYR A 30 -6.70 -2.21 -20.12
N ARG A 31 -7.63 -3.10 -19.73
CA ARG A 31 -7.91 -4.33 -20.50
C ARG A 31 -8.44 -4.03 -21.89
N LYS A 32 -9.34 -3.06 -22.05
CA LYS A 32 -9.86 -2.64 -23.36
C LYS A 32 -8.76 -2.05 -24.24
N ALA A 33 -7.87 -1.25 -23.67
CA ALA A 33 -6.80 -0.58 -24.43
C ALA A 33 -5.66 -1.52 -24.84
N THR A 34 -5.34 -2.52 -24.02
CA THR A 34 -4.13 -3.35 -24.21
C THR A 34 -4.40 -4.82 -24.51
N GLY A 35 -5.62 -5.30 -24.25
CA GLY A 35 -5.97 -6.73 -24.28
C GLY A 35 -5.28 -7.56 -23.19
N ARG A 36 -4.53 -6.95 -22.26
CA ARG A 36 -3.72 -7.64 -21.25
C ARG A 36 -4.34 -7.56 -19.86
N GLN A 37 -3.98 -8.51 -19.00
CA GLN A 37 -4.29 -8.47 -17.58
C GLN A 37 -3.47 -7.36 -16.90
N PRO A 38 -4.08 -6.40 -16.18
CA PRO A 38 -3.34 -5.41 -15.41
C PRO A 38 -2.62 -6.07 -14.23
N VAL A 39 -1.38 -5.63 -14.01
CA VAL A 39 -0.56 -6.03 -12.87
C VAL A 39 -0.41 -4.82 -11.95
N ILE A 40 -0.83 -4.96 -10.70
CA ILE A 40 -0.73 -3.93 -9.67
C ILE A 40 0.42 -4.31 -8.75
N VAL A 41 1.40 -3.41 -8.66
CA VAL A 41 2.54 -3.56 -7.77
C VAL A 41 2.18 -2.96 -6.41
N VAL A 42 2.39 -3.73 -5.35
CA VAL A 42 2.08 -3.35 -3.97
C VAL A 42 3.35 -3.34 -3.15
N ASP A 43 3.62 -2.23 -2.46
CA ASP A 43 4.61 -2.19 -1.37
C ASP A 43 4.04 -2.99 -0.19
N GLY A 44 4.48 -4.24 -0.05
CA GLY A 44 4.01 -5.16 0.97
C GLY A 44 4.40 -4.72 2.39
N SER A 45 5.60 -4.16 2.56
CA SER A 45 6.08 -3.70 3.87
C SER A 45 5.24 -2.56 4.42
N SER A 46 4.82 -1.61 3.56
CA SER A 46 3.88 -0.57 3.96
C SER A 46 2.44 -1.10 4.09
N CYS A 47 2.03 -2.00 3.19
CA CYS A 47 0.66 -2.50 3.12
C CYS A 47 0.27 -3.38 4.32
N ILE A 48 1.18 -4.23 4.82
CA ILE A 48 0.92 -5.15 5.94
C ILE A 48 0.31 -4.42 7.14
N ARG A 49 0.84 -3.25 7.52
CA ARG A 49 0.36 -2.48 8.66
C ARG A 49 -1.11 -2.07 8.51
N HIS A 50 -1.49 -1.65 7.30
CA HIS A 50 -2.87 -1.26 7.00
C HIS A 50 -3.79 -2.48 6.92
N LEU A 51 -3.29 -3.60 6.38
CA LEU A 51 -4.05 -4.84 6.30
C LEU A 51 -4.27 -5.48 7.66
N TYR A 52 -3.34 -5.35 8.60
CA TYR A 52 -3.53 -5.81 9.96
C TYR A 52 -4.71 -5.06 10.62
N GLY A 53 -4.75 -3.73 10.46
CA GLY A 53 -5.87 -2.91 10.89
C GLY A 53 -6.16 -3.06 12.39
N PRO A 54 -7.38 -3.48 12.79
CA PRO A 54 -7.76 -3.62 14.20
C PRO A 54 -7.36 -4.96 14.84
N LEU A 55 -6.74 -5.88 14.09
CA LEU A 55 -6.34 -7.18 14.64
C LEU A 55 -5.25 -7.01 15.70
N ASP A 56 -5.32 -7.81 16.76
CA ASP A 56 -4.33 -7.77 17.83
C ASP A 56 -3.01 -8.38 17.37
N TRP A 57 -1.95 -7.57 17.41
CA TRP A 57 -0.60 -7.96 17.02
C TRP A 57 0.34 -8.13 18.23
N ILE A 58 -0.02 -7.61 19.41
CA ILE A 58 0.82 -7.60 20.61
C ILE A 58 0.66 -8.88 21.44
N LEU A 59 -0.56 -9.41 21.55
CA LEU A 59 -0.90 -10.55 22.41
C LEU A 59 -0.68 -11.92 21.75
N GLY A 60 0.40 -12.07 20.98
CA GLY A 60 0.71 -13.30 20.24
C GLY A 60 0.20 -13.33 18.79
N GLY A 61 -0.55 -12.31 18.36
CA GLY A 61 -0.93 -12.11 16.97
C GLY A 61 -2.13 -12.95 16.52
N GLN A 62 -3.13 -12.30 15.93
CA GLN A 62 -4.25 -12.97 15.23
C GLN A 62 -3.83 -13.39 13.81
N LEU A 63 -2.81 -14.27 13.72
CA LEU A 63 -2.15 -14.60 12.46
C LEU A 63 -3.06 -15.35 11.48
N LYS A 64 -3.99 -16.17 11.97
CA LYS A 64 -4.94 -16.90 11.12
C LYS A 64 -5.93 -15.92 10.47
N GLU A 65 -6.54 -15.07 11.28
CA GLU A 65 -7.48 -14.04 10.84
C GLU A 65 -6.80 -13.05 9.89
N PHE A 66 -5.55 -12.72 10.17
CA PHE A 66 -4.74 -11.90 9.28
C PHE A 66 -4.48 -12.59 7.93
N ALA A 67 -4.15 -13.88 7.92
CA ALA A 67 -3.97 -14.65 6.69
C ALA A 67 -5.28 -14.74 5.88
N ASP A 68 -6.42 -14.99 6.53
CA ASP A 68 -7.72 -15.04 5.88
C ASP A 68 -8.09 -13.68 5.26
N LYS A 69 -7.77 -12.58 5.97
CA LYS A 69 -7.96 -11.21 5.48
C LYS A 69 -7.06 -10.90 4.28
N LEU A 70 -5.80 -11.35 4.30
CA LEU A 70 -4.88 -11.24 3.17
C LEU A 70 -5.39 -11.98 1.93
N VAL A 71 -5.84 -13.23 2.10
CA VAL A 71 -6.40 -14.03 1.00
C VAL A 71 -7.64 -13.35 0.42
N THR A 72 -8.53 -12.85 1.28
CA THR A 72 -9.74 -12.13 0.85
C THR A 72 -9.38 -10.87 0.08
N PHE A 73 -8.40 -10.11 0.56
CA PHE A 73 -7.88 -8.92 -0.12
C PHE A 73 -7.37 -9.26 -1.51
N VAL A 74 -6.50 -10.27 -1.67
CA VAL A 74 -5.96 -10.67 -2.97
C VAL A 74 -7.07 -11.14 -3.92
N LYS A 75 -7.98 -12.01 -3.45
CA LYS A 75 -9.12 -12.52 -4.23
C LYS A 75 -10.05 -11.41 -4.72
N ALA A 76 -10.21 -10.33 -3.96
CA ALA A 76 -11.01 -9.19 -4.38
C ALA A 76 -10.45 -8.54 -5.65
N PHE A 77 -9.13 -8.45 -5.82
CA PHE A 77 -8.51 -7.92 -7.05
C PHE A 77 -8.47 -8.96 -8.17
N GLU A 78 -8.22 -10.22 -7.85
CA GLU A 78 -8.23 -11.31 -8.84
C GLU A 78 -9.61 -11.51 -9.48
N SER A 79 -10.69 -11.40 -8.69
CA SER A 79 -12.06 -11.48 -9.21
C SER A 79 -12.42 -10.34 -10.17
N LEU A 80 -11.75 -9.19 -10.04
CA LEU A 80 -11.84 -8.07 -10.99
C LEU A 80 -10.94 -8.28 -12.23
N GLY A 81 -10.15 -9.35 -12.26
CA GLY A 81 -9.23 -9.67 -13.34
C GLY A 81 -7.92 -8.88 -13.28
N ALA A 82 -7.49 -8.43 -12.11
CA ALA A 82 -6.15 -7.87 -11.89
C ALA A 82 -5.25 -8.86 -11.15
N LYS A 83 -3.95 -8.78 -11.41
CA LYS A 83 -2.92 -9.54 -10.69
C LYS A 83 -2.20 -8.62 -9.71
N LEU A 84 -2.04 -9.04 -8.45
CA LEU A 84 -1.22 -8.34 -7.47
C LEU A 84 0.20 -8.92 -7.42
N VAL A 85 1.20 -8.05 -7.32
CA VAL A 85 2.60 -8.43 -7.06
C VAL A 85 3.11 -7.62 -5.89
N PHE A 86 3.46 -8.32 -4.80
CA PHE A 86 3.96 -7.69 -3.58
C PHE A 86 5.48 -7.64 -3.58
N PHE A 87 6.04 -6.49 -3.25
CA PHE A 87 7.46 -6.33 -2.96
C PHE A 87 7.64 -6.03 -1.48
N PHE A 88 8.58 -6.74 -0.85
CA PHE A 88 8.96 -6.50 0.53
C PHE A 88 10.36 -5.89 0.57
N ASP A 89 10.54 -4.90 1.43
CA ASP A 89 11.83 -4.24 1.61
C ASP A 89 12.91 -5.27 2.00
N GLY A 90 14.04 -5.23 1.30
CA GLY A 90 15.26 -5.95 1.67
C GLY A 90 16.07 -5.22 2.74
N SER A 91 17.37 -5.46 2.77
CA SER A 91 18.28 -4.77 3.70
C SER A 91 18.28 -3.25 3.46
N THR A 92 18.15 -2.48 4.55
CA THR A 92 18.07 -1.02 4.47
C THR A 92 19.44 -0.44 4.14
N VAL A 93 19.52 0.30 3.03
CA VAL A 93 20.72 1.06 2.64
C VAL A 93 21.08 2.08 3.74
N GLU A 94 22.35 2.16 4.13
CA GLU A 94 22.83 2.95 5.28
C GLU A 94 22.35 4.40 5.31
N ARG A 95 22.20 5.04 4.14
CA ARG A 95 21.76 6.43 4.02
C ARG A 95 20.34 6.66 4.58
N LYS A 96 19.46 5.65 4.54
CA LYS A 96 18.10 5.70 5.10
C LYS A 96 18.10 5.58 6.64
N ARG A 97 19.15 5.00 7.24
CA ARG A 97 19.28 4.80 8.70
C ARG A 97 19.52 6.10 9.46
N PHE A 98 20.36 7.00 8.91
CA PHE A 98 20.66 8.28 9.57
C PHE A 98 19.42 9.18 9.71
N ILE A 99 18.65 9.34 8.63
CA ILE A 99 17.41 10.14 8.66
C ILE A 99 16.39 9.54 9.66
N HIS A 100 16.26 8.21 9.70
CA HIS A 100 15.35 7.56 10.65
C HIS A 100 15.73 7.84 12.11
N ARG A 101 17.02 7.90 12.43
CA ARG A 101 17.52 8.17 13.79
C ARG A 101 17.26 9.61 14.21
N TYR A 102 17.49 10.60 13.35
CA TYR A 102 17.24 12.02 13.65
C TYR A 102 15.75 12.36 13.79
N VAL A 103 14.90 11.81 12.92
CA VAL A 103 13.45 12.09 12.96
C VAL A 103 12.77 11.49 14.20
N ASN A 104 13.28 10.39 14.75
CA ASN A 104 12.77 9.84 16.01
C ASN A 104 13.25 10.60 17.25
N VAL A 105 14.42 11.25 17.19
CA VAL A 105 14.93 12.09 18.29
C VAL A 105 14.14 13.40 18.41
N MET A 106 13.69 13.99 17.30
CA MET A 106 12.87 15.20 17.29
C MET A 106 11.37 14.97 17.60
N LYS A 107 10.97 13.72 17.84
CA LYS A 107 9.59 13.34 18.21
C LYS A 107 9.43 12.98 19.69
N ARG A 108 10.45 13.24 20.52
CA ARG A 108 10.37 13.16 21.99
C ARG A 108 10.12 14.52 22.60
#